data_AF-A0A8H6Z072-F1
#
_entry.id   AF-A0A8H6Z072-F1
#
_cell.length_a   1.000
_cell.length_b   1.000
_cell.length_c   1.000
_cell.angle_alpha   90.00
_cell.angle_beta   90.00
_cell.angle_gamma   90.00
#
_symmetry.space_group_name_H-M   'P 1'
#
loop_
_entity.id
_entity.type
_entity.pdbx_description
1 polymer ?
#
loop_
_entity_poly.entity_id
_entity_poly.type
_entity_poly.pdbx_seq_one_letter_code
_entity_poly.pdbx_strand_id
1 'polypeptide(L)'
;MTVSRVFFPIASVIAAALVVRAGPTNTSSIELREPGHVYCGTTSDASLGDCHTMFDQWDGLFETASKCSFLNSAWGSVIRPAWNVACSGNCCVYVAGYGSGGEIDKNKIKGQAQGLLGCADKSSGRINGMQQFSDFTGVCISDRNGCSDCFDDSDYHPIGVSS
;
A
#
# COMPACT_ATOMS: atom_id res chain seq x y z
N MET A 1 -3.73 74.49 45.38
CA MET A 1 -2.93 73.39 44.79
C MET A 1 -3.61 72.10 45.20
N THR A 2 -4.33 71.51 44.26
CA THR A 2 -5.36 70.49 44.52
C THR A 2 -4.75 69.10 44.37
N VAL A 3 -4.84 68.29 45.42
CA VAL A 3 -4.39 66.89 45.45
C VAL A 3 -5.46 66.02 44.78
N SER A 4 -5.22 65.60 43.55
CA SER A 4 -6.08 64.61 42.86
C SER A 4 -5.50 63.21 43.02
N ARG A 5 -6.25 62.37 43.72
CA ARG A 5 -6.02 60.91 43.86
C ARG A 5 -6.29 60.23 42.52
N VAL A 6 -5.32 59.48 42.00
CA VAL A 6 -5.54 58.63 40.82
C VAL A 6 -5.81 57.20 41.29
N PHE A 7 -6.97 56.72 40.86
CA PHE A 7 -7.52 55.38 41.03
C PHE A 7 -6.62 54.31 40.39
N PHE A 8 -6.38 53.21 41.10
CA PHE A 8 -5.88 51.95 40.51
C PHE A 8 -7.08 51.02 40.27
N PRO A 9 -7.43 50.69 39.01
CA PRO A 9 -8.33 49.59 38.75
C PRO A 9 -7.57 48.26 38.80
N ILE A 10 -8.11 47.34 39.60
CA ILE A 10 -7.69 45.95 39.74
C ILE A 10 -8.08 45.23 38.44
N ALA A 11 -7.11 44.88 37.61
CA ALA A 11 -7.35 44.07 36.42
C ALA A 11 -7.57 42.60 36.84
N SER A 12 -8.81 42.16 36.68
CA SER A 12 -9.25 40.78 36.88
C SER A 12 -8.64 39.88 35.80
N VAL A 13 -7.84 38.89 36.19
CA VAL A 13 -7.28 37.90 35.26
C VAL A 13 -8.30 36.78 35.10
N ILE A 14 -9.04 36.80 33.99
CA ILE A 14 -9.91 35.69 33.59
C ILE A 14 -9.02 34.64 32.92
N ALA A 15 -8.77 33.52 33.61
CA ALA A 15 -8.14 32.35 33.03
C ALA A 15 -9.14 31.67 32.08
N ALA A 16 -8.95 31.82 30.77
CA ALA A 16 -9.68 31.05 29.77
C ALA A 16 -9.19 29.59 29.80
N ALA A 17 -10.04 28.67 30.24
CA ALA A 17 -9.78 27.24 30.15
C ALA A 17 -9.81 26.83 28.66
N LEU A 18 -8.64 26.54 28.10
CA LEU A 18 -8.50 25.96 26.77
C LEU A 18 -8.99 24.50 26.82
N VAL A 19 -10.20 24.25 26.37
CA VAL A 19 -10.68 22.89 26.11
C VAL A 19 -10.01 22.42 24.82
N VAL A 20 -8.88 21.71 24.95
CA VAL A 20 -8.31 20.92 23.86
C VAL A 20 -9.25 19.74 23.65
N ARG A 21 -10.17 19.87 22.69
CA ARG A 21 -10.86 18.71 22.13
C ARG A 21 -9.81 17.92 21.35
N ALA A 22 -9.34 16.82 21.93
CA ALA A 22 -8.67 15.77 21.17
C ALA A 22 -9.65 15.35 20.06
N GLY A 23 -9.32 15.71 18.82
CA GLY A 23 -10.01 15.15 17.66
C GLY A 23 -9.87 13.63 17.66
N PRO A 24 -10.75 12.91 16.96
CA PRO A 24 -10.57 11.48 16.80
C PRO A 24 -9.18 11.24 16.22
N THR A 25 -8.34 10.57 17.00
CA THR A 25 -7.13 9.96 16.47
C THR A 25 -7.62 8.99 15.43
N ASN A 26 -7.47 9.36 14.15
CA ASN A 26 -7.39 8.42 13.05
C ASN A 26 -6.20 7.53 13.37
N THR A 27 -6.46 6.56 14.22
CA THR A 27 -5.63 5.39 14.40
C THR A 27 -5.82 4.71 13.07
N SER A 28 -4.96 5.03 12.10
CA SER A 28 -4.65 4.13 11.01
C SER A 28 -4.16 2.89 11.70
N SER A 29 -5.10 2.01 12.04
CA SER A 29 -4.81 0.64 12.38
C SER A 29 -4.01 0.15 11.21
N ILE A 30 -2.71 0.01 11.44
CA ILE A 30 -1.83 -0.92 10.75
C ILE A 30 -2.56 -2.25 10.88
N GLU A 31 -3.46 -2.49 9.93
CA GLU A 31 -4.25 -3.69 9.86
C GLU A 31 -3.25 -4.79 9.56
N LEU A 32 -2.96 -5.55 10.61
CA LEU A 32 -2.31 -6.84 10.65
C LEU A 32 -1.66 -7.22 9.32
N ARG A 33 -0.36 -6.96 9.21
CA ARG A 33 0.48 -7.57 8.18
C ARG A 33 0.34 -9.09 8.35
N GLU A 34 -0.52 -9.70 7.56
CA GLU A 34 -0.72 -11.14 7.57
C GLU A 34 0.64 -11.85 7.42
N PRO A 35 0.83 -13.00 8.08
CA PRO A 35 2.07 -13.77 7.97
C PRO A 35 2.27 -14.18 6.51
N GLY A 36 3.21 -13.51 5.86
CA GLY A 36 3.58 -13.71 4.48
C GLY A 36 5.02 -13.26 4.28
N HIS A 37 5.81 -14.03 3.54
CA HIS A 37 7.16 -13.61 3.18
C HIS A 37 7.06 -12.46 2.18
N VAL A 38 7.81 -11.39 2.47
CA VAL A 38 7.94 -10.24 1.57
C VAL A 38 9.27 -10.36 0.84
N TYR A 39 9.20 -10.29 -0.48
CA TYR A 39 10.32 -10.36 -1.40
C TYR A 39 10.50 -8.98 -2.03
N CYS A 40 11.64 -8.34 -1.79
CA CYS A 40 11.99 -7.04 -2.36
C CYS A 40 13.11 -7.24 -3.38
N GLY A 41 13.12 -6.48 -4.47
CA GLY A 41 14.19 -6.56 -5.48
C GLY A 41 14.02 -7.69 -6.50
N THR A 42 12.88 -8.37 -6.53
CA THR A 42 12.68 -9.59 -7.34
C THR A 42 11.93 -9.33 -8.63
N THR A 43 11.55 -8.08 -8.89
CA THR A 43 10.91 -7.69 -10.14
C THR A 43 11.40 -6.33 -10.68
N SER A 44 10.83 -5.84 -11.77
CA SER A 44 11.22 -4.60 -12.44
C SER A 44 10.92 -3.36 -11.59
N ASP A 45 11.86 -2.41 -11.56
CA ASP A 45 11.78 -1.23 -10.70
C ASP A 45 10.69 -0.24 -11.11
N ALA A 46 9.72 -0.02 -10.21
CA ALA A 46 8.80 1.09 -10.29
C ALA A 46 9.42 2.40 -9.75
N SER A 47 8.89 3.54 -10.18
CA SER A 47 9.16 4.84 -9.54
C SER A 47 8.39 4.97 -8.22
N LEU A 48 9.08 5.24 -7.11
CA LEU A 48 8.44 5.43 -5.80
C LEU A 48 7.47 6.62 -5.80
N GLY A 49 7.81 7.71 -6.50
CA GLY A 49 6.95 8.88 -6.62
C GLY A 49 5.65 8.58 -7.39
N ASP A 50 5.74 7.74 -8.41
CA ASP A 50 4.57 7.29 -9.17
C ASP A 50 3.69 6.37 -8.30
N CYS A 51 4.29 5.53 -7.46
CA CYS A 51 3.54 4.70 -6.52
C CYS A 51 2.77 5.52 -5.49
N HIS A 52 3.38 6.58 -4.94
CA HIS A 52 2.65 7.50 -4.06
C HIS A 52 1.47 8.15 -4.77
N THR A 53 1.68 8.65 -6.00
CA THR A 53 0.60 9.23 -6.83
C THR A 53 -0.52 8.22 -7.10
N MET A 54 -0.16 6.98 -7.43
CA MET A 54 -1.11 5.89 -7.64
C MET A 54 -1.96 5.62 -6.39
N PHE A 55 -1.35 5.54 -5.20
CA PHE A 55 -2.10 5.28 -3.97
C PHE A 55 -3.01 6.44 -3.54
N ASP A 56 -2.62 7.67 -3.85
CA ASP A 56 -3.46 8.87 -3.65
C ASP A 56 -4.67 8.86 -4.58
N GLN A 57 -4.53 8.33 -5.80
CA GLN A 57 -5.57 8.26 -6.83
C GLN A 57 -6.26 6.89 -6.92
N TRP A 58 -6.00 6.00 -5.96
CA TRP A 58 -6.34 4.58 -6.02
C TRP A 58 -7.78 4.30 -6.48
N ASP A 59 -8.76 5.01 -5.93
CA ASP A 59 -10.18 4.77 -6.22
C ASP A 59 -10.56 5.01 -7.67
N GLY A 60 -9.87 5.93 -8.36
CA GLY A 60 -10.09 6.20 -9.79
C GLY A 60 -9.24 5.34 -10.72
N LEU A 61 -8.22 4.68 -10.20
CA LEU A 61 -7.30 3.82 -10.96
C LEU A 61 -7.60 2.33 -10.80
N PHE A 62 -8.34 1.96 -9.75
CA PHE A 62 -8.62 0.56 -9.48
C PHE A 62 -9.51 -0.07 -10.56
N GLU A 63 -9.03 -1.16 -11.15
CA GLU A 63 -9.76 -1.95 -12.12
C GLU A 63 -9.51 -3.46 -11.96
N THR A 64 -10.38 -4.29 -12.52
CA THR A 64 -10.22 -5.76 -12.51
C THR A 64 -10.33 -6.38 -13.90
N ALA A 65 -10.40 -5.54 -14.94
CA ALA A 65 -10.55 -5.97 -16.33
C ALA A 65 -9.20 -6.27 -17.00
N SER A 66 -8.15 -5.55 -16.61
CA SER A 66 -6.79 -5.74 -17.10
C SER A 66 -6.17 -7.03 -16.59
N LYS A 67 -6.33 -8.08 -17.40
CA LYS A 67 -5.77 -9.42 -17.17
C LYS A 67 -4.41 -9.55 -17.82
N CYS A 68 -3.52 -10.24 -17.14
CA CYS A 68 -2.25 -10.67 -17.66
C CYS A 68 -1.97 -12.11 -17.20
N SER A 69 -0.80 -12.63 -17.53
CA SER A 69 -0.45 -14.01 -17.21
C SER A 69 1.01 -14.10 -16.81
N PHE A 70 1.29 -15.03 -15.91
CA PHE A 70 2.63 -15.36 -15.47
C PHE A 70 2.86 -16.86 -15.66
N LEU A 71 4.13 -17.22 -15.74
CA LEU A 71 4.59 -18.60 -15.88
C LEU A 71 5.40 -18.96 -14.65
N ASN A 72 4.83 -19.71 -13.71
CA ASN A 72 5.58 -20.08 -12.52
C ASN A 72 6.30 -21.42 -12.72
N SER A 73 7.64 -21.37 -12.70
CA SER A 73 8.49 -22.56 -12.89
C SER A 73 8.37 -23.58 -11.75
N ALA A 74 8.07 -23.14 -10.52
CA ALA A 74 7.85 -24.03 -9.38
C ALA A 74 6.63 -24.95 -9.59
N TRP A 75 5.75 -24.66 -10.56
CA TRP A 75 4.56 -25.47 -10.86
C TRP A 75 4.67 -26.19 -12.21
N GLY A 76 5.90 -26.40 -12.70
CA GLY A 76 6.11 -27.05 -13.99
C GLY A 76 5.73 -26.18 -15.18
N SER A 77 5.88 -24.85 -15.05
CA SER A 77 5.67 -23.88 -16.13
C SER A 77 4.22 -23.87 -16.64
N VAL A 78 3.26 -23.78 -15.72
CA VAL A 78 1.84 -23.62 -16.03
C VAL A 78 1.51 -22.12 -16.10
N ILE A 79 0.86 -21.71 -17.20
CA ILE A 79 0.38 -20.33 -17.37
C ILE A 79 -0.82 -20.08 -16.45
N ARG A 80 -0.76 -19.01 -15.65
CA ARG A 80 -1.81 -18.68 -14.67
C ARG A 80 -2.21 -17.22 -14.78
N PRO A 81 -3.48 -16.90 -14.46
CA PRO A 81 -3.97 -15.54 -14.55
C PRO A 81 -3.43 -14.68 -13.41
N ALA A 82 -3.07 -13.45 -13.75
CA ALA A 82 -2.87 -12.36 -12.83
C ALA A 82 -3.64 -11.13 -13.35
N TRP A 83 -3.73 -10.11 -12.53
CA TRP A 83 -4.43 -8.88 -12.86
C TRP A 83 -3.57 -7.68 -12.55
N ASN A 84 -3.56 -6.72 -13.47
CA ASN A 84 -3.08 -5.39 -13.18
C ASN A 84 -4.26 -4.58 -12.65
N VAL A 85 -4.22 -4.23 -11.37
CA VAL A 85 -5.39 -3.68 -10.69
C VAL A 85 -5.31 -2.17 -10.50
N ALA A 86 -4.14 -1.57 -10.65
CA ALA A 86 -3.96 -0.12 -10.63
C ALA A 86 -2.60 0.22 -11.23
N CYS A 87 -2.54 1.30 -12.00
CA CYS A 87 -1.28 1.89 -12.47
C CYS A 87 -1.35 3.40 -12.46
N SER A 88 -0.26 4.05 -12.07
CA SER A 88 -0.02 5.47 -12.36
C SER A 88 1.43 5.66 -12.77
N GLY A 89 1.68 6.46 -13.82
CA GLY A 89 3.03 6.63 -14.35
C GLY A 89 3.69 5.28 -14.67
N ASN A 90 4.86 5.04 -14.10
CA ASN A 90 5.59 3.79 -14.20
C ASN A 90 5.23 2.77 -13.10
N CYS A 91 4.51 3.13 -12.03
CA CYS A 91 4.16 2.19 -10.95
C CYS A 91 2.83 1.47 -11.19
N CYS A 92 2.82 0.15 -10.98
CA CYS A 92 1.65 -0.71 -11.11
C CYS A 92 1.54 -1.70 -9.96
N VAL A 93 0.31 -2.05 -9.60
CA VAL A 93 -0.01 -3.15 -8.67
C VAL A 93 -0.55 -4.34 -9.46
N TYR A 94 0.07 -5.49 -9.25
CA TYR A 94 -0.36 -6.76 -9.80
C TYR A 94 -0.85 -7.69 -8.70
N VAL A 95 -1.85 -8.50 -9.02
CA VAL A 95 -2.38 -9.50 -8.08
C VAL A 95 -2.55 -10.86 -8.74
N ALA A 96 -2.38 -11.92 -7.96
CA ALA A 96 -2.56 -13.32 -8.35
C ALA A 96 -3.24 -14.10 -7.22
N GLY A 97 -3.66 -15.34 -7.49
CA GLY A 97 -4.29 -16.22 -6.50
C GLY A 97 -5.83 -16.17 -6.47
N TYR A 98 -6.45 -15.33 -7.30
CA TYR A 98 -7.90 -15.29 -7.47
C TYR A 98 -8.33 -16.35 -8.50
N GLY A 99 -9.10 -17.36 -8.07
CA GLY A 99 -9.69 -18.34 -8.99
C GLY A 99 -10.75 -17.72 -9.91
N SER A 100 -11.38 -18.52 -10.77
CA SER A 100 -12.40 -18.09 -11.74
C SER A 100 -13.69 -17.50 -11.14
N GLY A 101 -13.80 -17.38 -9.82
CA GLY A 101 -14.89 -16.70 -9.11
C GLY A 101 -14.44 -15.94 -7.87
N GLY A 102 -13.13 -15.70 -7.69
CA GLY A 102 -12.62 -14.91 -6.57
C GLY A 102 -12.84 -13.41 -6.80
N GLU A 103 -13.40 -12.72 -5.83
CA GLU A 103 -13.54 -11.26 -5.87
C GLU A 103 -12.23 -10.60 -5.43
N ILE A 104 -11.72 -9.69 -6.26
CA ILE A 104 -10.56 -8.85 -5.93
C ILE A 104 -11.08 -7.68 -5.10
N ASP A 105 -10.93 -7.77 -3.78
CA ASP A 105 -11.31 -6.69 -2.86
C ASP A 105 -10.35 -5.50 -2.99
N LYS A 106 -10.88 -4.38 -3.49
CA LYS A 106 -10.14 -3.13 -3.69
C LYS A 106 -9.39 -2.64 -2.46
N ASN A 107 -10.04 -2.64 -1.30
CA ASN A 107 -9.50 -2.03 -0.09
C ASN A 107 -8.45 -2.94 0.55
N LYS A 108 -8.70 -4.25 0.53
CA LYS A 108 -7.73 -5.27 0.96
C LYS A 108 -6.46 -5.16 0.11
N ILE A 109 -6.58 -5.17 -1.21
CA ILE A 109 -5.43 -5.07 -2.11
C ILE A 109 -4.69 -3.75 -1.92
N LYS A 110 -5.40 -2.63 -1.73
CA LYS A 110 -4.76 -1.34 -1.42
C LYS A 110 -3.88 -1.44 -0.18
N GLY A 111 -4.42 -1.95 0.93
CA GLY A 111 -3.69 -2.08 2.19
C GLY A 111 -2.47 -3.01 2.06
N GLN A 112 -2.65 -4.14 1.39
CA GLN A 112 -1.58 -5.10 1.12
C GLN A 112 -0.45 -4.48 0.26
N ALA A 113 -0.80 -3.82 -0.84
CA ALA A 113 0.16 -3.16 -1.71
C ALA A 113 0.86 -1.99 -1.00
N GLN A 114 0.15 -1.19 -0.20
CA GLN A 114 0.77 -0.13 0.60
C GLN A 114 1.81 -0.68 1.59
N GLY A 115 1.59 -1.90 2.11
CA GLY A 115 2.57 -2.60 2.95
C GLY A 115 3.91 -2.86 2.25
N LEU A 116 3.90 -3.00 0.92
CA LEU A 116 5.10 -3.21 0.11
C LEU A 116 5.94 -1.94 -0.09
N LEU A 117 5.43 -0.75 0.26
CA LEU A 117 6.22 0.48 0.26
C LEU A 117 7.46 0.40 1.17
N GLY A 118 7.49 -0.56 2.10
CA GLY A 118 8.68 -0.89 2.88
C GLY A 118 9.85 -1.46 2.07
N CYS A 119 9.61 -1.99 0.86
CA CYS A 119 10.65 -2.47 -0.06
C CYS A 119 11.35 -1.33 -0.83
N ALA A 120 10.90 -0.09 -0.70
CA ALA A 120 11.44 1.02 -1.48
C ALA A 120 12.91 1.30 -1.15
N ASP A 121 13.75 1.35 -2.19
CA ASP A 121 15.09 1.91 -2.11
C ASP A 121 15.00 3.43 -2.22
N LYS A 122 15.07 4.09 -1.05
CA LYS A 122 14.99 5.55 -0.93
C LYS A 122 16.16 6.28 -1.59
N SER A 123 17.28 5.60 -1.82
CA SER A 123 18.47 6.21 -2.43
C SER A 123 18.34 6.35 -3.95
N SER A 124 17.69 5.37 -4.60
CA SER A 124 17.41 5.38 -6.04
C SER A 124 16.01 5.91 -6.39
N GLY A 125 15.12 6.03 -5.39
CA GLY A 125 13.72 6.40 -5.61
C GLY A 125 12.94 5.30 -6.33
N ARG A 126 13.40 4.05 -6.21
CA ARG A 126 12.82 2.87 -6.85
C ARG A 126 12.15 1.96 -5.84
N ILE A 127 11.20 1.18 -6.32
CA ILE A 127 10.51 0.17 -5.54
C ILE A 127 10.10 -0.98 -6.44
N ASN A 128 10.30 -2.18 -5.93
CA ASN A 128 9.71 -3.40 -6.41
C ASN A 128 9.48 -4.30 -5.20
N GLY A 129 8.49 -5.16 -5.28
CA GLY A 129 8.35 -6.19 -4.28
C GLY A 129 7.05 -6.94 -4.38
N MET A 130 7.04 -8.11 -3.79
CA MET A 130 5.92 -9.02 -3.80
C MET A 130 5.73 -9.59 -2.39
N GLN A 131 4.48 -9.73 -1.99
CA GLN A 131 4.10 -10.47 -0.80
C GLN A 131 3.07 -11.51 -1.17
N GLN A 132 3.34 -12.73 -0.75
CA GLN A 132 2.34 -13.77 -0.71
C GLN A 132 1.66 -13.81 0.66
N PHE A 133 0.34 -13.91 0.66
CA PHE A 133 -0.50 -13.95 1.86
C PHE A 133 -0.92 -15.39 2.20
N SER A 134 -1.43 -15.60 3.42
CA SER A 134 -1.84 -16.93 3.91
C SER A 134 -3.04 -17.53 3.17
N ASP A 135 -3.85 -16.69 2.52
CA ASP A 135 -4.93 -17.11 1.61
C ASP A 135 -4.42 -17.38 0.18
N PHE A 136 -3.11 -17.38 -0.01
CA PHE A 136 -2.39 -17.59 -1.26
C PHE A 136 -2.59 -16.48 -2.31
N THR A 137 -3.19 -15.36 -1.91
CA THR A 137 -3.15 -14.12 -2.70
C THR A 137 -1.69 -13.69 -2.84
N GLY A 138 -1.29 -13.34 -4.06
CA GLY A 138 -0.04 -12.63 -4.32
C GLY A 138 -0.34 -11.18 -4.63
N VAL A 139 0.37 -10.25 -4.00
CA VAL A 139 0.33 -8.82 -4.35
C VAL A 139 1.74 -8.36 -4.66
N CYS A 140 1.89 -7.64 -5.77
CA CYS A 140 3.18 -7.18 -6.25
C CYS A 140 3.12 -5.71 -6.67
N ILE A 141 4.19 -4.95 -6.39
CA ILE A 141 4.48 -3.64 -6.97
C ILE A 141 5.63 -3.81 -7.96
N SER A 142 5.42 -3.36 -9.19
CA SER A 142 6.43 -3.36 -10.24
C SER A 142 6.17 -2.24 -11.25
N ASP A 143 7.06 -2.11 -12.22
CA ASP A 143 6.83 -1.32 -13.42
C ASP A 143 5.67 -1.86 -14.30
N ARG A 144 5.34 -1.17 -15.40
CA ARG A 144 4.25 -1.57 -16.33
C ARG A 144 4.42 -2.95 -17.00
N ASN A 145 5.62 -3.52 -16.97
CA ASN A 145 5.92 -4.81 -17.58
C ASN A 145 6.04 -5.93 -16.54
N GLY A 146 5.81 -5.63 -15.26
CA GLY A 146 6.07 -6.54 -14.15
C GLY A 146 5.17 -7.75 -14.02
N CYS A 147 4.05 -7.85 -14.76
CA CYS A 147 3.06 -8.89 -14.46
C CYS A 147 3.61 -10.33 -14.49
N SER A 148 4.48 -10.66 -15.45
CA SER A 148 5.08 -12.00 -15.51
C SER A 148 6.08 -12.20 -14.37
N ASP A 149 7.00 -11.24 -14.26
CA ASP A 149 8.15 -11.22 -13.35
C ASP A 149 7.74 -11.15 -11.86
N CYS A 150 6.57 -10.58 -11.56
CA CYS A 150 6.01 -10.53 -10.22
C CYS A 150 5.72 -11.90 -9.61
N PHE A 151 5.50 -12.94 -10.42
CA PHE A 151 4.98 -14.23 -9.96
C PHE A 151 5.58 -15.45 -10.67
N ASP A 152 6.62 -15.29 -11.49
CA ASP A 152 7.17 -16.36 -12.34
C ASP A 152 8.21 -17.27 -11.67
N ASP A 153 8.69 -16.88 -10.50
CA ASP A 153 9.77 -17.55 -9.80
C ASP A 153 9.34 -18.26 -8.50
N SER A 154 10.35 -18.64 -7.72
CA SER A 154 10.21 -19.29 -6.42
C SER A 154 9.63 -18.40 -5.33
N ASP A 155 9.34 -17.13 -5.59
CA ASP A 155 8.84 -16.27 -4.52
C ASP A 155 7.34 -16.49 -4.27
N TYR A 156 6.58 -16.96 -5.28
CA TYR A 156 5.13 -17.18 -5.21
C TYR A 156 4.73 -18.68 -5.23
N HIS A 157 4.13 -19.17 -4.14
CA HIS A 157 3.74 -20.58 -3.93
C HIS A 157 2.28 -20.77 -3.48
N PRO A 158 1.28 -20.83 -4.38
CA PRO A 158 -0.11 -21.00 -4.00
C PRO A 158 -0.44 -22.41 -3.52
N ILE A 159 -1.69 -22.57 -3.05
CA ILE A 159 -2.18 -23.78 -2.37
C ILE A 159 -1.73 -25.05 -3.09
N GLY A 160 -1.04 -25.93 -2.37
CA GLY A 160 -0.78 -27.31 -2.80
C GLY A 160 0.63 -27.59 -3.34
N VAL A 161 1.53 -26.61 -3.37
CA VAL A 161 2.97 -26.84 -3.58
C VAL A 161 3.71 -26.58 -2.28
N SER A 162 3.88 -27.63 -1.47
CA SER A 162 4.85 -27.61 -0.37
C SER A 162 6.25 -27.55 -0.96
N SER A 163 7.03 -26.55 -0.52
CA SER A 163 8.48 -26.46 -0.72
C SER A 163 9.20 -27.74 -0.30
#